data_AF-A0A947XZ47-F1
#
_entry.id   AF-A0A947XZ47-F1
#
_cell.length_a   1.000
_cell.length_b   1.000
_cell.length_c   1.000
_cell.angle_alpha   90.00
_cell.angle_beta   90.00
_cell.angle_gamma   90.00
#
_symmetry.space_group_name_H-M   'P 1'
#
loop_
_entity.id
_entity.type
_entity.pdbx_description
1 polymer ?
#
loop_
_entity_poly.entity_id
_entity_poly.type
_entity_poly.pdbx_seq_one_letter_code
_entity_poly.pdbx_strand_id
1 'polypeptide(L)'
;MHTGTTLTQFIIEEQRRTAGATGDFTSLLNDVVIACKAISNVVNKGALLGVMGSLDSENVQGETQKKLDVITNDIMIGANEWGGHLAGMASEEMDELYAIPGQYPLGKYLLVFDPLDGSSNVDVNISVGTIFSILKAPVAGRAAKTEDFLQPGAQQVCAGYAIYGSSTMLVLTFGHGTNGFTLDRDIGEFVLTHPNMQIPTETREFAINASNMRFWEKPV
;
A
#
# COMPACT_ATOMS: atom_id res chain seq x y z
N MET A 1 17.62 -22.50 4.14
CA MET A 1 17.36 -21.11 4.56
C MET A 1 18.07 -20.19 3.60
N HIS A 2 17.35 -19.57 2.68
CA HIS A 2 17.91 -18.47 1.90
C HIS A 2 17.86 -17.22 2.78
N THR A 3 18.99 -16.84 3.37
CA THR A 3 19.19 -15.50 3.92
C THR A 3 19.38 -14.53 2.76
N GLY A 4 18.28 -14.21 2.06
CA GLY A 4 18.28 -13.13 1.06
C GLY A 4 18.26 -11.75 1.72
N THR A 5 18.50 -10.70 0.94
CA THR A 5 18.42 -9.31 1.43
C THR A 5 16.99 -9.00 1.87
N THR A 6 16.78 -8.64 3.13
CA THR A 6 15.46 -8.20 3.60
C THR A 6 15.14 -6.80 3.11
N LEU A 7 13.86 -6.46 3.03
CA LEU A 7 13.42 -5.11 2.68
C LEU A 7 14.01 -4.06 3.64
N THR A 8 14.02 -4.34 4.95
CA THR A 8 14.65 -3.44 5.93
C THR A 8 16.13 -3.21 5.64
N GLN A 9 16.88 -4.27 5.33
CA GLN A 9 18.28 -4.14 4.93
C GLN A 9 18.41 -3.28 3.66
N PHE A 10 17.58 -3.55 2.65
CA PHE A 10 17.58 -2.82 1.38
C PHE A 10 17.32 -1.32 1.59
N ILE A 11 16.30 -0.95 2.37
CA ILE A 11 15.96 0.45 2.64
C ILE A 11 17.10 1.16 3.40
N ILE A 12 17.73 0.49 4.37
CA ILE A 12 18.85 1.07 5.12
C ILE A 12 20.05 1.32 4.19
N GLU A 13 20.33 0.40 3.25
CA GLU A 13 21.40 0.58 2.27
C GLU A 13 21.10 1.74 1.31
N GLU A 14 19.85 1.90 0.87
CA GLU A 14 19.41 3.03 0.04
C GLU A 14 19.47 4.36 0.79
N GLN A 15 19.10 4.38 2.07
CA GLN A 15 19.24 5.56 2.93
C GLN A 15 20.69 6.02 3.02
N ARG A 16 21.64 5.08 3.20
CA ARG A 16 23.08 5.40 3.29
C ARG A 16 23.64 6.00 2.00
N ARG A 17 23.05 5.68 0.85
CA ARG A 17 23.42 6.24 -0.46
C ARG A 17 22.83 7.63 -0.71
N THR A 18 21.82 8.02 0.05
CA THR A 18 21.09 9.28 -0.12
C THR A 18 21.63 10.37 0.80
N ALA A 19 22.28 11.38 0.23
CA ALA A 19 22.81 12.50 0.99
C ALA A 19 21.69 13.27 1.73
N GLY A 20 21.88 13.50 3.04
CA GLY A 20 20.92 14.23 3.87
C GLY A 20 19.69 13.43 4.32
N ALA A 21 19.66 12.11 4.12
CA ALA A 21 18.58 11.26 4.59
C ALA A 21 18.59 11.13 6.12
N THR A 22 17.52 11.59 6.78
CA THR A 22 17.37 11.62 8.25
C THR A 22 16.89 10.29 8.84
N GLY A 23 16.30 9.41 8.03
CA GLY A 23 15.65 8.17 8.48
C GLY A 23 14.12 8.25 8.54
N ASP A 24 13.53 9.44 8.52
CA ASP A 24 12.05 9.61 8.60
C ASP A 24 11.32 8.85 7.48
N PHE A 25 11.87 8.87 6.27
CA PHE A 25 11.33 8.11 5.13
C PHE A 25 11.41 6.61 5.36
N THR A 26 12.53 6.12 5.90
CA THR A 26 12.76 4.70 6.19
C THR A 26 11.76 4.20 7.22
N SER A 27 11.50 4.98 8.26
CA SER A 27 10.50 4.66 9.28
C SER A 27 9.09 4.64 8.70
N LEU A 28 8.69 5.68 7.96
CA LEU A 28 7.38 5.72 7.28
C LEU A 28 7.18 4.51 6.36
N LEU A 29 8.17 4.16 5.55
CA LEU A 29 8.06 3.02 4.65
C LEU A 29 7.94 1.70 5.44
N ASN A 30 8.63 1.56 6.57
CA ASN A 30 8.45 0.39 7.44
C ASN A 30 7.02 0.31 8.00
N ASP A 31 6.40 1.44 8.37
CA ASP A 31 5.01 1.48 8.86
C ASP A 31 4.02 1.02 7.77
N VAL A 32 4.19 1.50 6.53
CA VAL A 32 3.42 1.04 5.36
C VAL A 32 3.61 -0.47 5.12
N VAL A 33 4.85 -0.97 5.24
CA VAL A 33 5.15 -2.40 5.09
C VAL A 33 4.49 -3.24 6.18
N ILE A 34 4.49 -2.76 7.43
CA ILE A 34 3.79 -3.43 8.54
C ILE A 34 2.30 -3.51 8.24
N ALA A 35 1.70 -2.42 7.75
CA ALA A 35 0.30 -2.42 7.33
C ALA A 35 0.03 -3.47 6.24
N CYS A 36 0.88 -3.54 5.20
CA CYS A 36 0.77 -4.56 4.15
C CYS A 36 0.88 -6.00 4.69
N LYS A 37 1.75 -6.26 5.67
CA LYS A 37 1.85 -7.58 6.33
C LYS A 37 0.57 -7.90 7.12
N ALA A 38 0.01 -6.92 7.82
CA ALA A 38 -1.25 -7.08 8.55
C ALA A 38 -2.42 -7.34 7.60
N ILE A 39 -2.55 -6.56 6.51
CA ILE A 39 -3.58 -6.76 5.48
C ILE A 39 -3.44 -8.14 4.84
N SER A 40 -2.22 -8.55 4.44
CA SER A 40 -1.97 -9.89 3.93
C SER A 40 -2.49 -10.98 4.88
N ASN A 41 -2.28 -10.83 6.19
CA ASN A 41 -2.79 -11.79 7.18
C ASN A 41 -4.32 -11.81 7.23
N VAL A 42 -4.97 -10.64 7.16
CA VAL A 42 -6.44 -10.55 7.18
C VAL A 42 -7.04 -11.13 5.90
N VAL A 43 -6.55 -10.72 4.73
CA VAL A 43 -6.97 -11.25 3.41
C VAL A 43 -6.81 -12.77 3.36
N ASN A 44 -5.68 -13.31 3.82
CA ASN A 44 -5.43 -14.76 3.80
C ASN A 44 -6.30 -15.58 4.76
N LYS A 45 -6.89 -14.96 5.80
CA LYS A 45 -7.86 -15.65 6.65
C LYS A 45 -9.23 -15.75 5.97
N GLY A 46 -9.54 -14.79 5.11
CA GLY A 46 -10.76 -14.77 4.30
C GLY A 46 -12.02 -15.07 5.12
N ALA A 47 -12.77 -16.10 4.73
CA ALA A 47 -14.04 -16.49 5.35
C ALA A 47 -13.90 -16.85 6.85
N LEU A 48 -12.70 -17.23 7.31
CA LEU A 48 -12.45 -17.56 8.72
C LEU A 48 -12.60 -16.36 9.65
N LEU A 49 -12.47 -15.14 9.13
CA LEU A 49 -12.73 -13.92 9.90
C LEU A 49 -14.23 -13.65 10.06
N GLY A 50 -15.08 -14.36 9.31
CA GLY A 50 -16.50 -14.07 9.27
C GLY A 50 -16.78 -12.65 8.79
N VAL A 51 -15.94 -12.09 7.90
CA VAL A 51 -16.06 -10.74 7.31
C VAL A 51 -16.34 -10.77 5.79
N MET A 52 -16.44 -11.95 5.19
CA MET A 52 -16.82 -12.11 3.78
C MET A 52 -18.35 -12.03 3.64
N GLY A 53 -18.86 -11.01 2.94
CA GLY A 53 -20.30 -10.85 2.65
C GLY A 53 -20.91 -9.49 2.99
N SER A 54 -22.11 -9.25 2.47
CA SER A 54 -22.90 -8.01 2.65
C SER A 54 -23.45 -7.87 4.07
N LEU A 55 -23.25 -6.67 4.63
CA LEU A 55 -23.59 -6.02 5.92
C LEU A 55 -24.84 -6.40 6.77
N ASP A 56 -25.48 -7.55 6.60
CA ASP A 56 -26.75 -7.83 7.31
C ASP A 56 -26.66 -8.86 8.45
N SER A 57 -25.47 -9.31 8.86
CA SER A 57 -25.32 -10.23 10.01
C SER A 57 -24.52 -9.61 11.15
N GLU A 58 -25.20 -9.41 12.30
CA GLU A 58 -24.53 -9.30 13.61
C GLU A 58 -23.82 -10.63 13.91
N ASN A 59 -22.58 -10.57 14.41
CA ASN A 59 -21.89 -11.79 14.84
C ASN A 59 -22.56 -12.37 16.10
N VAL A 60 -22.20 -13.61 16.48
CA VAL A 60 -22.71 -14.29 17.70
C VAL A 60 -22.43 -13.54 19.01
N GLN A 61 -21.68 -12.43 18.96
CA GLN A 61 -21.33 -11.55 20.07
C GLN A 61 -22.00 -10.16 19.98
N GLY A 62 -22.87 -9.93 18.99
CA GLY A 62 -23.60 -8.67 18.81
C GLY A 62 -22.78 -7.51 18.24
N GLU A 63 -21.61 -7.79 17.64
CA GLU A 63 -20.81 -6.77 16.97
C GLU A 63 -21.15 -6.70 15.47
N THR A 64 -21.17 -5.48 14.93
CA THR A 64 -21.34 -5.23 13.50
C THR A 64 -20.13 -5.73 12.72
N GLN A 65 -20.34 -6.68 11.82
CA GLN A 65 -19.31 -7.19 10.92
C GLN A 65 -18.82 -6.07 9.99
N LYS A 66 -17.54 -5.68 10.12
CA LYS A 66 -16.90 -4.72 9.21
C LYS A 66 -16.53 -5.41 7.88
N LYS A 67 -16.74 -4.71 6.76
CA LYS A 67 -16.23 -5.13 5.45
C LYS A 67 -14.70 -5.09 5.42
N LEU A 68 -14.11 -5.91 4.56
CA LEU A 68 -12.66 -6.01 4.44
C LEU A 68 -12.02 -4.66 4.07
N ASP A 69 -12.65 -3.90 3.17
CA ASP A 69 -12.28 -2.53 2.76
C ASP A 69 -12.06 -1.60 3.96
N VAL A 70 -13.04 -1.56 4.88
CA VAL A 70 -12.98 -0.76 6.12
C VAL A 70 -11.85 -1.25 7.03
N ILE A 71 -11.69 -2.57 7.17
CA ILE A 71 -10.64 -3.16 8.01
C ILE A 71 -9.26 -2.79 7.46
N THR A 72 -9.05 -2.89 6.14
CA THR A 72 -7.78 -2.57 5.50
C THR A 72 -7.47 -1.09 5.57
N ASN A 73 -8.48 -0.22 5.44
CA ASN A 73 -8.33 1.22 5.63
C ASN A 73 -7.92 1.55 7.08
N ASP A 74 -8.61 0.98 8.07
CA ASP A 74 -8.28 1.15 9.50
C ASP A 74 -6.86 0.68 9.81
N ILE A 75 -6.41 -0.43 9.20
CA ILE A 75 -5.03 -0.93 9.35
C ILE A 75 -4.01 0.06 8.78
N MET A 76 -4.24 0.60 7.58
CA MET A 76 -3.35 1.58 6.96
C MET A 76 -3.25 2.85 7.81
N ILE A 77 -4.39 3.39 8.26
CA ILE A 77 -4.44 4.58 9.11
C ILE A 77 -3.73 4.34 10.43
N GLY A 78 -4.12 3.29 11.16
CA GLY A 78 -3.59 3.01 12.49
C GLY A 78 -2.09 2.69 12.51
N ALA A 79 -1.58 2.09 11.43
CA ALA A 79 -0.14 1.85 11.30
C ALA A 79 0.67 3.14 11.10
N ASN A 80 0.10 4.16 10.43
CA ASN A 80 0.85 5.30 9.92
C ASN A 80 0.58 6.63 10.64
N GLU A 81 -0.51 6.76 11.40
CA GLU A 81 -0.92 8.06 11.97
C GLU A 81 -0.02 8.57 13.12
N TRP A 82 0.67 7.68 13.82
CA TRP A 82 1.34 7.99 15.09
C TRP A 82 2.85 8.24 14.95
N GLY A 83 3.46 7.81 13.84
CA GLY A 83 4.92 7.80 13.66
C GLY A 83 5.57 9.18 13.53
N GLY A 84 4.79 10.24 13.31
CA GLY A 84 5.32 11.61 13.21
C GLY A 84 5.94 11.98 11.87
N HIS A 85 5.79 11.12 10.86
CA HIS A 85 6.42 11.29 9.55
C HIS A 85 5.49 11.93 8.52
N LEU A 86 4.17 11.92 8.79
CA LEU A 86 3.13 12.37 7.88
C LEU A 86 2.53 13.73 8.28
N ALA A 87 2.19 14.53 7.28
CA ALA A 87 1.40 15.75 7.42
C ALA A 87 -0.11 15.50 7.20
N GLY A 88 -0.46 14.37 6.56
CA GLY A 88 -1.83 13.93 6.30
C GLY A 88 -1.84 12.67 5.43
N MET A 89 -3.02 12.05 5.32
CA MET A 89 -3.24 10.89 4.46
C MET A 89 -4.47 11.06 3.57
N ALA A 90 -4.48 10.39 2.42
CA ALA A 90 -5.63 10.27 1.53
C ALA A 90 -5.86 8.80 1.20
N SER A 91 -7.10 8.34 1.34
CA SER A 91 -7.51 6.95 1.09
C SER A 91 -8.58 6.91 0.02
N GLU A 92 -8.61 5.87 -0.80
CA GLU A 92 -9.73 5.60 -1.72
C GLU A 92 -11.06 5.43 -0.95
N GLU A 93 -11.00 4.88 0.28
CA GLU A 93 -12.16 4.58 1.14
C GLU A 93 -12.67 5.80 1.93
N MET A 94 -12.20 7.01 1.64
CA MET A 94 -12.56 8.23 2.38
C MET A 94 -12.83 9.42 1.44
N ASP A 95 -13.97 10.09 1.65
CA ASP A 95 -14.33 11.30 0.90
C ASP A 95 -13.40 12.49 1.20
N GLU A 96 -12.96 12.59 2.45
CA GLU A 96 -12.15 13.69 2.96
C GLU A 96 -10.76 13.20 3.37
N LEU A 97 -9.80 14.13 3.40
CA LEU A 97 -8.45 13.81 3.89
C LEU A 97 -8.47 13.35 5.34
N TYR A 98 -7.64 12.35 5.65
CA TYR A 98 -7.36 11.98 7.03
C TYR A 98 -6.31 12.93 7.63
N ALA A 99 -6.76 13.80 8.53
CA ALA A 99 -5.90 14.65 9.32
C ALA A 99 -5.23 13.84 10.44
N ILE A 100 -3.90 13.96 10.57
CA ILE A 100 -3.16 13.35 11.68
C ILE A 100 -3.72 13.89 13.01
N PRO A 101 -4.12 13.02 13.96
CA PRO A 101 -4.64 13.44 15.26
C PRO A 101 -3.69 14.39 15.99
N GLY A 102 -4.23 15.43 16.62
CA GLY A 102 -3.44 16.52 17.21
C GLY A 102 -2.48 16.11 18.34
N GLN A 103 -2.63 14.91 18.92
CA GLN A 103 -1.66 14.36 19.86
C GLN A 103 -0.35 13.86 19.21
N TYR A 104 -0.35 13.61 17.90
CA TYR A 104 0.80 13.11 17.18
C TYR A 104 1.53 14.23 16.44
N PRO A 105 2.87 14.17 16.34
CA PRO A 105 3.63 15.17 15.62
C PRO A 105 3.34 15.11 14.12
N LEU A 106 3.43 16.26 13.46
CA LEU A 106 3.29 16.37 12.01
C LEU A 106 4.65 16.28 11.35
N GLY A 107 4.73 15.48 10.29
CA GLY A 107 5.96 15.24 9.54
C GLY A 107 6.03 15.99 8.21
N LYS A 108 6.83 15.44 7.30
CA LYS A 108 7.21 16.08 6.03
C LYS A 108 6.77 15.31 4.78
N TYR A 109 5.99 14.25 4.97
CA TYR A 109 5.48 13.42 3.89
C TYR A 109 3.95 13.42 3.86
N LEU A 110 3.39 13.04 2.72
CA LEU A 110 1.98 12.72 2.53
C LEU A 110 1.90 11.26 2.09
N LEU A 111 0.88 10.55 2.56
CA LEU A 111 0.61 9.17 2.15
C LEU A 111 -0.73 9.13 1.41
N VAL A 112 -0.71 8.60 0.19
CA VAL A 112 -1.92 8.31 -0.59
C VAL A 112 -1.99 6.81 -0.78
N PHE A 113 -3.15 6.21 -0.56
CA PHE A 113 -3.28 4.76 -0.69
C PHE A 113 -4.67 4.31 -1.13
N ASP A 114 -4.68 3.18 -1.82
CA ASP A 114 -5.85 2.30 -1.97
C ASP A 114 -5.59 1.10 -1.06
N PRO A 115 -6.33 0.96 0.06
CA PRO A 115 -6.07 -0.07 1.04
C PRO A 115 -6.37 -1.47 0.52
N LEU A 116 -7.31 -1.63 -0.42
CA LEU A 116 -7.72 -2.92 -0.98
C LEU A 116 -8.19 -2.83 -2.44
N ASP A 117 -7.23 -2.73 -3.36
CA ASP A 117 -7.50 -2.78 -4.79
C ASP A 117 -8.06 -4.15 -5.19
N GLY A 118 -9.12 -4.12 -6.00
CA GLY A 118 -9.81 -5.30 -6.47
C GLY A 118 -10.69 -5.96 -5.40
N SER A 119 -11.19 -5.24 -4.40
CA SER A 119 -12.08 -5.76 -3.35
C SER A 119 -13.23 -6.66 -3.85
N SER A 120 -13.81 -6.37 -5.01
CA SER A 120 -14.81 -7.24 -5.68
C SER A 120 -14.37 -8.68 -5.96
N ASN A 121 -13.06 -8.93 -5.99
CA ASN A 121 -12.43 -10.24 -6.23
C ASN A 121 -12.25 -11.07 -4.95
N VAL A 122 -12.47 -10.49 -3.77
CA VAL A 122 -12.25 -11.15 -2.47
C VAL A 122 -13.14 -12.38 -2.31
N ASP A 123 -14.44 -12.27 -2.62
CA ASP A 123 -15.42 -13.33 -2.43
C ASP A 123 -15.20 -14.54 -3.36
N VAL A 124 -14.49 -14.34 -4.48
CA VAL A 124 -14.14 -15.38 -5.45
C VAL A 124 -12.68 -15.85 -5.31
N ASN A 125 -11.98 -15.42 -4.26
CA ASN A 125 -10.61 -15.80 -3.94
C ASN A 125 -9.62 -15.57 -5.09
N ILE A 126 -9.78 -14.44 -5.78
CA ILE A 126 -8.84 -13.93 -6.79
C ILE A 126 -7.88 -12.95 -6.12
N SER A 127 -6.70 -12.72 -6.73
CA SER A 127 -5.70 -11.80 -6.20
C SER A 127 -6.24 -10.38 -6.06
N VAL A 128 -5.91 -9.76 -4.93
CA VAL A 128 -6.21 -8.37 -4.56
C VAL A 128 -4.92 -7.70 -4.10
N GLY A 129 -4.93 -6.39 -3.86
CA GLY A 129 -3.71 -5.68 -3.49
C GLY A 129 -3.91 -4.44 -2.64
N THR A 130 -2.82 -3.79 -2.28
CA THR A 130 -2.81 -2.45 -1.70
C THR A 130 -1.91 -1.60 -2.58
N ILE A 131 -2.33 -0.39 -2.94
CA ILE A 131 -1.50 0.56 -3.70
C ILE A 131 -1.16 1.72 -2.79
N PHE A 132 0.08 2.21 -2.83
CA PHE A 132 0.47 3.37 -2.05
C PHE A 132 1.44 4.29 -2.80
N SER A 133 1.41 5.56 -2.43
CA SER A 133 2.25 6.62 -2.95
C SER A 133 2.65 7.55 -1.83
N ILE A 134 3.94 7.88 -1.77
CA ILE A 134 4.52 8.80 -0.79
C ILE A 134 4.99 10.05 -1.53
N LEU A 135 4.49 11.20 -1.09
CA LEU A 135 4.85 12.52 -1.60
C LEU A 135 5.57 13.31 -0.50
N LYS A 136 6.33 14.34 -0.88
CA LYS A 136 6.77 15.36 0.08
C LYS A 136 5.61 16.32 0.34
N ALA A 137 5.39 16.67 1.60
CA ALA A 137 4.52 17.78 1.95
C ALA A 137 5.16 19.10 1.48
N PRO A 138 4.43 20.01 0.81
CA PRO A 138 4.97 21.32 0.40
C PRO A 138 5.48 22.15 1.58
N VAL A 139 4.90 21.96 2.76
CA VAL A 139 5.33 22.60 4.02
C VAL A 139 5.45 21.53 5.09
N ALA A 140 6.67 21.30 5.58
CA ALA A 140 6.93 20.32 6.63
C ALA A 140 6.36 20.78 7.99
N GLY A 141 5.84 19.84 8.78
CA GLY A 141 5.34 20.09 10.14
C GLY A 141 3.99 20.82 10.21
N ARG A 142 3.31 20.97 9.08
CA ARG A 142 1.96 21.56 8.98
C ARG A 142 0.96 20.49 8.58
N ALA A 143 -0.26 20.58 9.11
CA ALA A 143 -1.37 19.74 8.67
C ALA A 143 -1.62 19.96 7.17
N ALA A 144 -1.74 18.86 6.43
CA ALA A 144 -1.95 18.91 4.99
C ALA A 144 -3.32 19.46 4.62
N LYS A 145 -3.41 20.06 3.43
CA LYS A 145 -4.65 20.49 2.77
C LYS A 145 -4.83 19.71 1.48
N THR A 146 -6.05 19.73 0.93
CA THR A 146 -6.37 19.05 -0.34
C THR A 146 -5.41 19.44 -1.46
N GLU A 147 -5.09 20.72 -1.60
CA GLU A 147 -4.13 21.21 -2.60
C GLU A 147 -2.73 20.59 -2.47
N ASP A 148 -2.31 20.22 -1.25
CA ASP A 148 -0.99 19.62 -1.02
C ASP A 148 -0.89 18.21 -1.63
N PHE A 149 -2.01 17.51 -1.86
CA PHE A 149 -2.07 16.19 -2.49
C PHE A 149 -2.20 16.24 -4.02
N LEU A 150 -2.62 17.37 -4.58
CA LEU A 150 -2.83 17.56 -6.03
C LEU A 150 -1.51 17.83 -6.76
N GLN A 151 -0.50 17.01 -6.50
CA GLN A 151 0.83 17.09 -7.11
C GLN A 151 0.92 16.19 -8.35
N PRO A 152 1.73 16.56 -9.37
CA PRO A 152 2.02 15.67 -10.48
C PRO A 152 2.66 14.36 -9.98
N GLY A 153 2.29 13.22 -10.59
CA GLY A 153 2.87 11.92 -10.22
C GLY A 153 4.40 11.84 -10.31
N ALA A 154 5.03 12.69 -11.14
CA ALA A 154 6.48 12.82 -11.21
C ALA A 154 7.15 13.35 -9.92
N GLN A 155 6.36 13.85 -8.94
CA GLN A 155 6.85 14.33 -7.64
C GLN A 155 6.82 13.25 -6.55
N GLN A 156 6.36 12.03 -6.87
CA GLN A 156 6.39 10.91 -5.93
C GLN A 156 7.83 10.59 -5.54
N VAL A 157 8.07 10.44 -4.24
CA VAL A 157 9.38 10.02 -3.72
C VAL A 157 9.47 8.51 -3.53
N CYS A 158 8.31 7.85 -3.45
CA CYS A 158 8.18 6.41 -3.44
C CYS A 158 6.78 6.05 -3.91
N ALA A 159 6.68 4.97 -4.67
CA ALA A 159 5.43 4.34 -5.01
C ALA A 159 5.59 2.84 -5.00
N GLY A 160 4.51 2.14 -4.70
CA GLY A 160 4.51 0.70 -4.70
C GLY A 160 3.13 0.11 -4.55
N TYR A 161 3.09 -1.19 -4.63
CA TYR A 161 1.91 -1.98 -4.36
C TYR A 161 2.27 -3.30 -3.70
N ALA A 162 1.39 -3.80 -2.85
CA ALA A 162 1.41 -5.17 -2.37
C ALA A 162 0.38 -5.98 -3.15
N ILE A 163 0.72 -7.20 -3.56
CA ILE A 163 -0.21 -8.17 -4.14
C ILE A 163 -0.42 -9.29 -3.12
N TYR A 164 -1.68 -9.57 -2.81
CA TYR A 164 -2.13 -10.67 -1.96
C TYR A 164 -2.69 -11.79 -2.84
N GLY A 165 -1.78 -12.55 -3.47
CA GLY A 165 -2.12 -13.67 -4.34
C GLY A 165 -1.70 -15.01 -3.74
N SER A 166 -1.25 -15.93 -4.60
CA SER A 166 -0.68 -17.22 -4.18
C SER A 166 0.50 -17.09 -3.22
N SER A 167 1.25 -15.98 -3.36
CA SER A 167 2.19 -15.48 -2.36
C SER A 167 1.96 -13.98 -2.19
N THR A 168 2.35 -13.43 -1.03
CA THR A 168 2.33 -11.98 -0.84
C THR A 168 3.63 -11.39 -1.37
N MET A 169 3.51 -10.44 -2.29
CA MET A 169 4.64 -9.69 -2.83
C MET A 169 4.46 -8.21 -2.59
N LEU A 170 5.56 -7.50 -2.38
CA LEU A 170 5.63 -6.04 -2.35
C LEU A 170 6.53 -5.59 -3.49
N VAL A 171 6.04 -4.71 -4.35
CA VAL A 171 6.80 -4.11 -5.44
C VAL A 171 6.86 -2.62 -5.21
N LEU A 172 8.06 -2.03 -5.25
CA LEU A 172 8.23 -0.59 -5.01
C LEU A 172 9.38 0.00 -5.81
N THR A 173 9.35 1.33 -5.94
CA THR A 173 10.41 2.13 -6.54
C THR A 173 10.64 3.42 -5.75
N PHE A 174 11.90 3.87 -5.74
CA PHE A 174 12.32 5.18 -5.22
C PHE A 174 12.71 6.15 -6.36
N GLY A 175 12.47 5.79 -7.62
CA GLY A 175 12.86 6.55 -8.82
C GLY A 175 14.10 6.02 -9.55
N HIS A 176 14.84 5.07 -8.97
CA HIS A 176 16.05 4.47 -9.55
C HIS A 176 15.95 2.94 -9.60
N GLY A 177 14.99 2.46 -10.38
CA GLY A 177 14.69 1.04 -10.57
C GLY A 177 13.50 0.57 -9.72
N THR A 178 12.96 -0.59 -10.09
CA THR A 178 11.80 -1.21 -9.44
C THR A 178 12.23 -2.55 -8.85
N ASN A 179 11.86 -2.82 -7.60
CA ASN A 179 12.27 -4.03 -6.91
C ASN A 179 11.05 -4.75 -6.34
N GLY A 180 11.02 -6.07 -6.52
CA GLY A 180 9.99 -6.95 -5.96
C GLY A 180 10.53 -7.81 -4.83
N PHE A 181 9.78 -7.85 -3.74
CA PHE A 181 10.05 -8.61 -2.53
C PHE A 181 8.93 -9.60 -2.29
N THR A 182 9.26 -10.79 -1.80
CA THR A 182 8.27 -11.81 -1.43
C THR A 182 8.26 -11.97 0.08
N LEU A 183 7.07 -12.03 0.69
CA LEU A 183 6.90 -12.22 2.12
C LEU A 183 7.23 -13.67 2.50
N ASP A 184 8.30 -13.85 3.26
CA ASP A 184 8.57 -15.10 3.97
C ASP A 184 7.73 -15.13 5.25
N ARG A 185 6.74 -16.02 5.31
CA ARG A 185 5.80 -16.12 6.43
C ARG A 185 6.41 -16.80 7.66
N ASP A 186 7.49 -17.56 7.51
CA ASP A 186 8.15 -18.26 8.62
C ASP A 186 8.89 -17.26 9.51
N ILE A 187 9.45 -16.20 8.91
CA ILE A 187 10.18 -15.14 9.62
C ILE A 187 9.43 -13.80 9.66
N GLY A 188 8.36 -13.65 8.88
CA GLY A 188 7.55 -12.43 8.84
C GLY A 188 8.22 -11.25 8.11
N GLU A 189 9.13 -11.53 7.17
CA GLU A 189 9.94 -10.52 6.48
C GLU A 189 9.80 -10.58 4.96
N PHE A 190 9.80 -9.40 4.33
CA PHE A 190 9.90 -9.29 2.88
C PHE A 190 11.35 -9.49 2.44
N VAL A 191 11.58 -10.48 1.58
CA VAL A 191 12.90 -10.82 1.05
C VAL A 191 12.98 -10.44 -0.42
N LEU A 192 14.07 -9.80 -0.84
CA LEU A 192 14.29 -9.39 -2.22
C LEU A 192 14.35 -10.62 -3.13
N THR A 193 13.40 -10.73 -4.06
CA THR A 193 13.29 -11.85 -5.00
C THR A 193 13.39 -11.40 -6.46
N HIS A 194 13.05 -10.14 -6.74
CA HIS A 194 13.03 -9.58 -8.09
C HIS A 194 13.78 -8.23 -8.11
N PRO A 195 15.12 -8.24 -8.14
CA PRO A 195 15.90 -7.01 -8.21
C PRO A 195 15.76 -6.35 -9.59
N ASN A 196 15.63 -5.03 -9.62
CA ASN A 196 15.64 -4.19 -10.83
C ASN A 196 14.73 -4.72 -11.97
N MET A 197 13.47 -4.96 -11.65
CA MET A 197 12.44 -5.41 -12.59
C MET A 197 12.35 -4.49 -13.81
N GLN A 198 12.26 -5.10 -15.00
CA GLN A 198 12.09 -4.41 -16.28
C GLN A 198 10.93 -5.07 -17.03
N ILE A 199 10.13 -4.26 -17.71
CA ILE A 199 9.09 -4.77 -18.61
C ILE A 199 9.76 -5.22 -19.91
N PRO A 200 9.48 -6.43 -20.43
CA PRO A 200 9.96 -6.86 -21.74
C PRO A 200 9.53 -5.90 -22.85
N THR A 201 10.39 -5.67 -23.85
CA THR A 201 10.08 -4.76 -24.97
C THR A 201 8.95 -5.27 -25.87
N GLU A 202 8.67 -6.57 -25.83
CA GLU A 202 7.61 -7.22 -26.61
C GLU A 202 6.79 -8.14 -25.70
N THR A 203 5.48 -8.20 -25.94
CA THR A 203 4.55 -9.12 -25.25
C THR A 203 3.51 -9.65 -26.24
N ARG A 204 2.85 -10.75 -25.86
CA ARG A 204 1.72 -11.35 -26.60
C ARG A 204 0.41 -11.27 -25.81
N GLU A 205 0.41 -10.48 -24.75
CA GLU A 205 -0.70 -10.34 -23.81
C GLU A 205 -1.23 -8.91 -23.82
N PHE A 206 -2.53 -8.76 -23.65
CA PHE A 206 -3.19 -7.50 -23.37
C PHE A 206 -4.26 -7.74 -22.29
N ALA A 207 -4.47 -6.76 -21.41
CA ALA A 207 -5.44 -6.84 -20.32
C ALA A 207 -6.46 -5.71 -20.49
N ILE A 208 -7.68 -6.06 -20.88
CA ILE A 208 -8.80 -5.11 -21.04
C ILE A 208 -10.13 -5.83 -20.81
N ASN A 209 -11.11 -5.13 -20.24
CA ASN A 209 -12.45 -5.68 -20.10
C ASN A 209 -13.20 -5.64 -21.46
N ALA A 210 -13.07 -6.69 -22.25
CA ALA A 210 -13.67 -6.83 -23.58
C ALA A 210 -15.21 -6.72 -23.60
N SER A 211 -15.90 -6.90 -22.47
CA SER A 211 -17.36 -6.70 -22.39
C SER A 211 -17.77 -5.24 -22.66
N ASN A 212 -16.83 -4.28 -22.54
CA ASN A 212 -17.04 -2.86 -22.79
C ASN A 212 -16.64 -2.41 -24.20
N MET A 213 -16.34 -3.33 -25.12
CA MET A 213 -15.84 -3.01 -26.48
C MET A 213 -16.65 -1.95 -27.23
N ARG A 214 -17.98 -1.93 -27.04
CA ARG A 214 -18.89 -0.96 -27.68
C ARG A 214 -18.64 0.51 -27.30
N PHE A 215 -17.88 0.76 -26.23
CA PHE A 215 -17.58 2.10 -25.73
C PHE A 215 -16.13 2.54 -26.01
N TRP A 216 -15.32 1.72 -26.68
CA TRP A 216 -13.92 2.05 -26.94
C TRP A 216 -13.76 3.05 -28.09
N GLU A 217 -12.83 3.98 -27.93
CA GLU A 217 -12.41 4.88 -29.00
C GLU A 217 -11.56 4.11 -30.03
N LYS A 218 -11.64 4.49 -31.31
CA LYS A 218 -10.80 3.90 -32.35
C LYS A 218 -9.40 4.53 -32.35
N PRO A 219 -8.32 3.78 -32.65
CA PRO A 219 -8.25 2.32 -32.80
C PRO A 219 -7.82 1.61 -31.50
N VAL A 220 -8.44 0.45 -31.26
CA VAL A 220 -7.95 -0.61 -30.35
C VAL A 220 -7.45 -1.76 -31.21
#